data_AF-A0A9E5WL72-F1
#
_entry.id   AF-A0A9E5WL72-F1
#
_cell.length_a   1.000
_cell.length_b   1.000
_cell.length_c   1.000
_cell.angle_alpha   90.00
_cell.angle_beta   90.00
_cell.angle_gamma   90.00
#
_symmetry.space_group_name_H-M   'P 1'
#
loop_
_entity.id
_entity.type
_entity.pdbx_description
1 polymer ?
#
loop_
_entity_poly.entity_id
_entity_poly.type
_entity_poly.pdbx_seq_one_letter_code
_entity_poly.pdbx_strand_id
1 'polypeptide(L)' 'MTIIFDVFKLLFKMFVADFRLTMAVLAGVVIVAILLKGVGIDPVWGGMLLLAICVAVLFETVLREARIRSRK' A
#
# COMPACT_ATOMS: atom_id res chain seq x y z
N MET A 1 20.58 -8.96 25.50
CA MET A 1 19.99 -7.66 25.87
C MET A 1 20.83 -6.54 25.29
N THR A 2 20.48 -6.10 24.09
CA THR A 2 20.86 -4.78 23.61
C THR A 2 19.55 -4.15 23.17
N ILE A 3 19.06 -3.19 23.94
CA ILE A 3 17.85 -2.40 23.63
C ILE A 3 17.89 -1.90 22.18
N ILE A 4 19.09 -1.59 21.69
CA ILE A 4 19.37 -1.22 20.30
C ILE A 4 18.88 -2.27 19.31
N PHE A 5 19.15 -3.56 19.54
CA PHE A 5 18.73 -4.63 18.62
C PHE A 5 17.22 -4.86 18.67
N ASP A 6 16.60 -4.66 19.83
CA ASP A 6 15.14 -4.78 19.98
C ASP A 6 14.41 -3.65 19.25
N VAL A 7 14.87 -2.40 19.42
CA VAL A 7 14.35 -1.23 18.70
C VAL A 7 14.57 -1.35 17.19
N PHE A 8 15.74 -1.82 16.75
CA PHE A 8 16.00 -2.10 15.33
C PHE A 8 15.01 -3.12 14.77
N LYS A 9 14.74 -4.21 15.50
CA LYS A 9 13.77 -5.23 15.09
C LYS A 9 12.34 -4.69 15.06
N LEU A 10 11.99 -3.79 15.97
CA LEU A 10 10.68 -3.14 16.04
C LEU A 10 10.49 -2.15 14.89
N LEU A 11 11.52 -1.33 14.61
CA LEU A 11 11.57 -0.44 13.45
C LEU A 11 11.49 -1.24 12.16
N PHE A 12 12.25 -2.32 12.02
CA PHE A 12 12.19 -3.19 10.83
C PHE A 12 10.81 -3.81 10.66
N LYS A 13 10.15 -4.21 11.75
CA LYS A 13 8.80 -4.78 11.69
C LYS A 13 7.75 -3.76 11.27
N MET A 14 7.88 -2.50 11.70
CA MET A 14 7.05 -1.39 11.23
C MET A 14 7.36 -1.04 9.77
N PHE A 15 8.63 -0.86 9.43
CA PHE A 15 9.08 -0.53 8.07
C PHE A 15 8.73 -1.61 7.05
N VAL A 16 8.75 -2.90 7.42
CA VAL A 16 8.33 -4.00 6.53
C VAL A 16 6.81 -4.00 6.33
N ALA A 17 6.05 -3.61 7.36
CA ALA A 17 4.61 -3.44 7.22
C ALA A 17 4.29 -2.27 6.26
N ASP A 18 4.96 -1.14 6.44
CA ASP A 18 4.89 0.02 5.54
C ASP A 18 5.42 -0.29 4.13
N PHE A 19 6.55 -0.98 4.00
CA PHE A 19 7.14 -1.33 2.70
C PHE A 19 6.21 -2.24 1.90
N ARG A 20 5.58 -3.22 2.54
CA ARG A 20 4.59 -4.10 1.87
C ARG A 20 3.34 -3.33 1.43
N LEU A 21 2.94 -2.35 2.23
CA LEU A 21 1.89 -1.38 1.88
C LEU A 21 2.27 -0.60 0.62
N THR A 22 3.46 0.01 0.65
CA THR A 22 3.98 0.82 -0.45
C THR A 22 4.15 -0.03 -1.70
N MET A 23 4.58 -1.29 -1.57
CA MET A 23 4.70 -2.23 -2.67
C MET A 23 3.34 -2.61 -3.27
N ALA A 24 2.27 -2.69 -2.45
CA ALA A 24 0.91 -2.88 -2.95
C ALA A 24 0.39 -1.65 -3.72
N VAL A 25 0.66 -0.43 -3.22
CA VAL A 25 0.35 0.81 -3.94
C VAL A 25 1.13 0.85 -5.26
N LEU A 26 2.43 0.57 -5.22
CA LEU A 26 3.32 0.59 -6.39
C LEU A 26 2.84 -0.42 -7.45
N ALA A 27 2.43 -1.61 -7.04
CA ALA A 27 1.84 -2.61 -7.92
C ALA A 27 0.53 -2.09 -8.56
N GLY A 28 -0.35 -1.47 -7.78
CA GLY A 28 -1.56 -0.82 -8.29
C GLY A 28 -1.25 0.26 -9.33
N VAL A 29 -0.27 1.12 -9.06
CA VAL A 29 0.18 2.16 -10.01
C VAL A 29 0.72 1.54 -11.30
N VAL A 30 1.54 0.49 -11.21
CA VAL A 30 2.08 -0.21 -12.38
C VAL A 30 0.96 -0.83 -13.21
N ILE A 31 -0.03 -1.46 -12.58
CA ILE A 31 -1.19 -2.03 -13.27
C ILE A 31 -1.94 -0.94 -14.05
N VAL A 32 -2.22 0.21 -13.43
CA VAL A 32 -2.92 1.31 -14.12
C VAL A 32 -2.06 1.90 -15.23
N ALA A 33 -0.75 2.04 -15.02
CA ALA A 33 0.17 2.53 -16.05
C ALA A 33 0.21 1.62 -17.28
N ILE A 34 0.22 0.29 -17.08
CA ILE A 34 0.12 -0.69 -18.16
C ILE A 34 -1.23 -0.56 -18.86
N LEU A 35 -2.31 -0.38 -18.11
CA LEU A 35 -3.66 -0.27 -18.67
C LEU A 35 -3.86 1.01 -19.50
N LEU A 36 -3.32 2.14 -19.04
CA LEU A 36 -3.29 3.41 -19.76
C LEU A 36 -2.49 3.32 -21.07
N LYS A 37 -1.28 2.73 -21.03
CA LYS A 37 -0.44 2.58 -22.23
C LYS A 37 -0.92 1.50 -23.18
N GLY A 38 -1.55 0.43 -22.67
CA GLY A 38 -1.94 -0.74 -23.45
C GLY A 38 -3.31 -0.62 -24.10
N VAL A 39 -4.29 0.01 -23.43
CA VAL A 39 -5.69 0.04 -23.89
C VAL A 39 -6.08 1.38 -24.52
N GLY A 40 -5.24 2.42 -24.41
CA GLY A 40 -5.55 3.74 -25.00
C GLY A 40 -6.80 4.37 -24.39
N ILE A 41 -7.03 4.12 -23.11
CA ILE A 41 -8.18 4.63 -22.36
C ILE A 41 -8.01 6.14 -22.18
N ASP A 42 -9.11 6.88 -22.29
CA ASP A 42 -9.15 8.31 -21.98
C ASP A 42 -8.46 8.60 -20.64
N PRO A 43 -7.53 9.58 -20.58
CA PRO A 43 -6.75 9.89 -19.39
C PRO A 43 -7.59 10.15 -18.13
N VAL A 44 -8.83 10.63 -18.33
CA VAL A 44 -9.80 10.90 -17.26
C VAL A 44 -10.24 9.60 -16.57
N TRP A 45 -10.52 8.55 -17.34
CA TRP A 45 -10.91 7.24 -16.80
C TRP A 45 -9.72 6.54 -16.13
N GLY A 46 -8.52 6.67 -16.68
CA GLY A 46 -7.29 6.18 -16.03
C GLY A 46 -7.03 6.87 -14.69
N GLY A 47 -7.27 8.18 -14.62
CA GLY A 47 -7.20 8.96 -13.38
C GLY A 47 -8.23 8.51 -12.34
N MET A 48 -9.49 8.30 -12.74
CA MET A 48 -10.52 7.76 -11.85
C MET A 48 -10.18 6.37 -11.33
N LEU A 49 -9.62 5.50 -12.17
CA LEU A 49 -9.18 4.16 -11.76
C LEU A 49 -8.02 4.23 -10.75
N LEU A 50 -7.03 5.08 -11.00
CA LEU A 50 -5.92 5.33 -10.06
C LEU A 50 -6.43 5.82 -8.70
N LEU A 51 -7.38 6.76 -8.73
CA LEU A 51 -7.98 7.30 -7.52
C LEU A 51 -8.72 6.20 -6.75
N ALA A 52 -9.55 5.41 -7.44
CA ALA A 52 -10.26 4.27 -6.84
C ALA A 52 -9.30 3.24 -6.24
N ILE A 53 -8.19 2.94 -6.91
CA ILE A 53 -7.16 2.00 -6.42
C ILE A 53 -6.44 2.58 -5.20
N CYS A 54 -6.05 3.87 -5.23
CA CYS A 54 -5.45 4.53 -4.06
C CYS A 54 -6.39 4.52 -2.86
N VAL A 55 -7.68 4.82 -3.05
CA VAL A 55 -8.69 4.79 -1.99
C VAL A 55 -8.88 3.37 -1.48
N ALA A 56 -8.98 2.37 -2.36
CA ALA A 56 -9.10 0.97 -1.98
C ALA A 56 -7.91 0.51 -1.13
N VAL A 57 -6.68 0.86 -1.55
CA VAL A 57 -5.48 0.56 -0.76
C VAL A 57 -5.55 1.28 0.59
N LEU A 58 -5.88 2.57 0.65
CA LEU A 58 -6.04 3.27 1.93
C LEU A 58 -7.09 2.60 2.86
N PHE A 59 -8.19 2.13 2.31
CA PHE A 59 -9.19 1.39 3.10
C PHE A 59 -8.63 0.06 3.59
N GLU A 60 -7.93 -0.70 2.75
CA GLU A 60 -7.30 -1.96 3.14
C GLU A 60 -6.29 -1.77 4.26
N THR A 61 -5.53 -0.67 4.22
CA THR A 61 -4.50 -0.37 5.23
C THR A 61 -5.13 0.05 6.55
N VAL A 62 -6.13 0.94 6.51
CA VAL A 62 -6.88 1.35 7.71
C VAL A 62 -7.62 0.17 8.34
N LEU A 63 -8.30 -0.66 7.55
CA LEU A 63 -9.02 -1.85 8.04
C LEU A 63 -8.06 -2.91 8.59
N ARG A 64 -6.90 -3.06 7.97
CA ARG A 64 -5.87 -4.00 8.43
C ARG A 64 -5.26 -3.56 9.75
N GLU A 65 -4.92 -2.27 9.91
CA GLU A 65 -4.47 -1.71 11.18
C GLU A 65 -5.55 -1.80 12.26
N ALA A 66 -6.81 -1.51 11.92
CA ALA A 66 -7.94 -1.68 12.83
C ALA A 66 -8.11 -3.14 13.28
N ARG A 67 -7.97 -4.11 12.36
CA ARG A 67 -8.07 -5.55 12.66
C ARG A 67 -6.88 -6.05 13.50
N ILE A 68 -5.67 -5.58 13.22
CA ILE A 68 -4.47 -5.90 14.02
C ILE A 68 -4.63 -5.36 15.44
N ARG A 69 -5.15 -4.14 15.58
CA ARG A 69 -5.37 -3.50 16.89
C ARG A 69 -6.54 -4.09 17.67
N SER A 70 -7.59 -4.59 16.99
CA SER A 70 -8.71 -5.28 17.64
C SER A 70 -8.36 -6.67 18.18
N ARG A 71 -7.27 -7.28 17.69
CA ARG A 71 -6.82 -8.62 18.12
C ARG A 71 -5.81 -8.57 19.28
N LYS A 72 -5.58 -7.39 19.85
CA LYS A 72 -4.62 -7.13 20.93
C LYS A 72 -5.37 -6.62 22.16
#